data_AF-W7KLZ8-F1
#
_entry.id   AF-W7KLZ8-F1
#
_cell.length_a   1.000
_cell.length_b   1.000
_cell.length_c   1.000
_cell.angle_alpha   90.00
_cell.angle_beta   90.00
_cell.angle_gamma   90.00
#
_symmetry.space_group_name_H-M   'P 1'
#
loop_
_entity.id
_entity.type
_entity.pdbx_description
1 polymer ?
#
loop_
_entity_poly.entity_id
_entity_poly.type
_entity_poly.pdbx_seq_one_letter_code
_entity_poly.pdbx_strand_id
1 'polypeptide(L)' 'MNTNKPDMKGLDQLDTAVLLQKMIVINGMINYGTKEQKEKGKMEFKKLEPLILNSVNLAALEQAKFELNITNNDLKQQ' A
#
# COMPACT_ATOMS: atom_id res chain seq x y z
N MET A 1 18.56 5.32 -12.15
CA MET A 1 17.54 4.34 -11.74
C MET A 1 16.59 4.16 -12.90
N ASN A 2 16.46 2.94 -13.43
CA ASN A 2 15.61 2.66 -14.58
C ASN A 2 14.14 2.69 -14.13
N THR A 3 13.35 3.64 -14.62
CA THR A 3 11.95 3.85 -14.20
C THR A 3 10.99 2.82 -14.77
N ASN A 4 11.47 1.91 -15.62
CA ASN A 4 10.65 1.01 -16.45
C ASN A 4 10.47 -0.39 -15.86
N LYS A 5 11.13 -0.73 -14.74
CA LYS A 5 10.96 -2.02 -14.05
C LYS A 5 10.41 -1.77 -12.64
N PRO A 6 9.41 -2.52 -12.17
CA PRO A 6 8.96 -2.47 -10.78
C PRO A 6 10.16 -2.62 -9.82
N ASP A 7 10.29 -1.67 -8.89
CA ASP A 7 11.37 -1.65 -7.90
C ASP A 7 10.86 -1.10 -6.57
N MET A 8 11.40 -1.64 -5.47
CA MET A 8 11.21 -1.13 -4.11
C MET A 8 12.53 -0.55 -3.62
N LYS A 9 12.64 0.77 -3.58
CA LYS A 9 13.83 1.48 -3.12
C LYS A 9 13.80 1.65 -1.61
N GLY A 10 14.92 1.34 -0.96
CA GLY A 10 15.12 1.62 0.46
C GLY A 10 14.34 0.70 1.42
N LEU A 11 13.73 -0.38 0.91
CA LEU A 11 13.20 -1.48 1.71
C LEU A 11 13.95 -2.75 1.32
N ASP A 12 14.45 -3.49 2.31
CA ASP A 12 14.95 -4.83 2.08
C ASP A 12 13.81 -5.88 2.06
N GLN A 13 14.14 -7.14 1.83
CA GLN A 13 13.14 -8.21 1.76
C GLN A 13 12.36 -8.39 3.07
N LEU A 14 13.01 -8.17 4.21
CA LEU A 14 12.38 -8.27 5.53
C LEU A 14 11.43 -7.09 5.75
N ASP A 15 11.87 -5.87 5.42
CA ASP A 15 11.05 -4.67 5.48
C ASP A 15 9.79 -4.81 4.62
N THR A 16 9.93 -5.31 3.39
CA THR A 16 8.80 -5.59 2.50
C THR A 16 7.84 -6.63 3.11
N ALA A 17 8.36 -7.72 3.69
CA ALA A 17 7.53 -8.76 4.30
C ALA A 17 6.76 -8.22 5.53
N VAL A 18 7.41 -7.41 6.37
CA VAL A 18 6.79 -6.76 7.52
C VAL A 18 5.72 -5.76 7.08
N LEU A 19 6.01 -4.97 6.04
CA LEU A 19 5.06 -4.00 5.48
C LEU A 19 3.83 -4.69 4.90
N LEU A 20 4.01 -5.80 4.18
CA LEU A 20 2.92 -6.61 3.64
C LEU A 20 2.00 -7.13 4.76
N GLN A 21 2.57 -7.72 5.82
CA GLN A 21 1.77 -8.23 6.95
C GLN A 21 1.00 -7.10 7.64
N LYS A 22 1.65 -5.94 7.86
CA LYS A 22 0.98 -4.76 8.43
C LYS A 22 -0.19 -4.30 7.57
N MET A 23 0.01 -4.25 6.25
CA MET A 23 -1.03 -3.85 5.30
C MET A 23 -2.21 -4.83 5.28
N ILE A 24 -1.97 -6.14 5.39
CA ILE A 24 -3.05 -7.15 5.51
C ILE A 24 -3.91 -6.89 6.75
N VAL A 25 -3.28 -6.66 7.91
CA VAL A 25 -4.00 -6.40 9.17
C VAL A 25 -4.80 -5.09 9.08
N ILE A 26 -4.17 -4.01 8.60
CA ILE A 26 -4.82 -2.71 8.44
C ILE A 26 -6.01 -2.81 7.49
N ASN A 27 -5.87 -3.52 6.37
CA ASN A 27 -6.95 -3.75 5.42
C ASN A 27 -8.11 -4.53 6.06
N GLY A 28 -7.80 -5.53 6.87
CA GLY A 28 -8.79 -6.27 7.67
C GLY A 28 -9.54 -5.36 8.64
N MET A 29 -8.82 -4.49 9.36
CA MET A 29 -9.42 -3.52 10.30
C MET A 29 -10.35 -2.54 9.60
N ILE A 30 -9.94 -1.97 8.45
CA ILE A 30 -10.71 -0.97 7.71
C ILE A 30 -12.00 -1.56 7.14
N ASN A 31 -11.94 -2.77 6.58
CA ASN A 31 -13.09 -3.37 5.92
C ASN A 31 -14.03 -4.10 6.89
N TYR A 32 -13.48 -4.85 7.84
CA TYR A 32 -14.24 -5.81 8.67
C TYR A 32 -14.23 -5.50 10.17
N GLY A 33 -13.47 -4.49 10.62
CA GLY A 33 -13.37 -4.15 12.04
C GLY A 33 -14.59 -3.39 12.61
N THR A 34 -14.61 -3.25 13.94
CA THR A 34 -15.51 -2.34 14.67
C THR A 34 -15.23 -0.88 14.28
N LYS A 35 -16.11 0.06 14.64
CA LYS A 35 -15.90 1.50 14.37
C LYS A 35 -14.53 2.00 14.83
N GLU A 36 -14.14 1.66 16.06
CA GLU A 36 -12.83 2.02 16.63
C GLU A 36 -11.68 1.39 15.83
N GLN A 37 -11.80 0.11 15.45
CA GLN A 37 -10.79 -0.57 14.63
C GLN A 37 -10.66 0.06 13.24
N LYS A 38 -11.77 0.47 12.62
CA LYS A 38 -11.75 1.17 11.33
C LYS A 38 -11.02 2.50 11.42
N GLU A 39 -11.32 3.30 12.46
CA GLU A 39 -10.65 4.57 12.70
C GLU A 39 -9.14 4.37 12.96
N LYS A 40 -8.79 3.39 13.79
CA LYS A 40 -7.40 3.00 14.03
C LYS A 40 -6.70 2.54 12.76
N GLY A 41 -7.35 1.71 11.94
CA GLY A 41 -6.82 1.23 10.67
C GLY A 41 -6.51 2.39 9.71
N LYS A 42 -7.41 3.36 9.57
CA LYS A 42 -7.19 4.57 8.76
C LYS A 42 -6.00 5.40 9.28
N MET A 43 -5.86 5.56 10.59
CA MET A 43 -4.72 6.29 11.18
C MET A 43 -3.39 5.57 10.94
N GLU A 44 -3.34 4.25 11.11
CA GLU A 44 -2.13 3.46 10.86
C GLU A 44 -1.76 3.45 9.36
N PHE A 45 -2.75 3.36 8.46
CA PHE A 45 -2.52 3.48 7.02
C PHE A 45 -1.85 4.80 6.66
N LYS A 46 -2.36 5.92 7.19
CA LYS A 46 -1.81 7.26 6.95
C LYS A 46 -0.36 7.42 7.41
N LYS A 47 0.09 6.66 8.41
CA LYS A 47 1.50 6.63 8.85
C LYS A 47 2.40 5.88 7.87
N LEU A 48 1.87 4.84 7.22
CA LEU A 48 2.63 3.97 6.31
C LEU A 48 2.62 4.46 4.85
N GLU A 49 1.60 5.21 4.46
CA GLU A 49 1.44 5.74 3.11
C GLU A 49 2.70 6.46 2.57
N PRO A 50 3.37 7.36 3.32
CA PRO A 50 4.59 8.01 2.83
C PRO A 50 5.75 7.02 2.62
N LEU A 51 5.88 6.01 3.50
CA LEU A 51 6.92 4.98 3.38
C LEU A 51 6.70 4.19 2.09
N ILE A 52 5.46 3.77 1.83
CA ILE A 52 5.07 3.05 0.61
C ILE A 52 5.38 3.93 -0.60
N LEU A 53 4.85 5.15 -0.67
CA LEU A 53 5.03 6.04 -1.82
C LEU A 53 6.50 6.40 -2.12
N ASN A 54 7.33 6.48 -1.09
CA ASN A 54 8.77 6.74 -1.26
C ASN A 54 9.55 5.51 -1.73
N SER A 55 9.06 4.32 -1.43
CA SER A 55 9.75 3.06 -1.74
C SER A 55 9.29 2.45 -3.05
N VAL A 56 8.03 2.56 -3.47
CA VAL A 56 7.60 2.09 -4.80
C VAL A 56 7.86 3.11 -5.89
N ASN A 57 8.47 2.66 -6.99
CA ASN A 57 8.53 3.46 -8.21
C ASN A 57 7.20 3.40 -9.00
N LEU A 58 7.03 4.31 -9.95
CA LEU A 58 5.81 4.40 -10.77
C LEU A 58 5.50 3.08 -11.51
N ALA A 59 6.52 2.38 -12.01
CA ALA A 59 6.32 1.08 -12.67
C ALA A 59 5.75 0.01 -11.73
N ALA A 60 6.18 -0.03 -10.46
CA ALA A 60 5.62 -0.94 -9.47
C ALA A 60 4.16 -0.62 -9.17
N LEU A 61 3.82 0.66 -9.09
CA LEU A 61 2.44 1.11 -8.90
C LEU A 61 1.54 0.73 -10.08
N GLU A 62 1.98 0.98 -11.32
CA GLU A 62 1.20 0.64 -12.52
C GLU A 62 1.05 -0.88 -12.70
N GLN A 63 2.10 -1.66 -12.38
CA GLN A 63 2.01 -3.13 -12.37
C GLN A 63 0.97 -3.62 -11.37
N ALA A 64 0.96 -3.08 -10.14
CA ALA A 64 -0.02 -3.43 -9.13
C ALA A 64 -1.46 -3.09 -9.57
N LYS A 65 -1.67 -1.93 -10.20
CA LYS A 65 -2.99 -1.56 -10.77
C LYS A 65 -3.45 -2.55 -11.83
N PHE A 66 -2.56 -2.94 -12.74
CA PHE A 66 -2.86 -3.93 -13.77
C PHE A 66 -3.26 -5.28 -13.17
N GLU A 67 -2.47 -5.81 -12.23
CA GLU A 67 -2.72 -7.10 -11.59
C GLU A 67 -4.01 -7.13 -10.77
N LEU A 68 -4.32 -6.03 -10.09
CA LEU A 68 -5.53 -5.89 -9.29
C LEU A 68 -6.76 -5.48 -10.12
N ASN A 69 -6.59 -5.24 -11.42
CA ASN A 69 -7.62 -4.71 -12.32
C ASN A 69 -8.29 -3.42 -11.79
N ILE A 70 -7.46 -2.52 -11.25
CA ILE A 70 -7.88 -1.24 -10.63
C ILE A 70 -7.55 -0.10 -11.58
N THR A 71 -8.50 0.80 -11.79
CA THR A 71 -8.31 2.03 -12.57
C THR A 71 -8.00 3.23 -11.69
N ASN A 72 -7.45 4.29 -12.29
CA ASN A 72 -7.26 5.57 -11.58
C ASN A 72 -8.59 6.20 -11.09
N ASN A 73 -9.73 5.80 -11.64
CA ASN A 73 -11.04 6.28 -11.17
C ASN A 73 -11.48 5.60 -9.87
N ASP A 74 -11.10 4.33 -9.68
CA ASP A 74 -11.38 3.57 -8.45
C ASP A 74 -10.59 4.13 -7.25
N LEU A 75 -9.42 4.70 -7.52
CA LEU A 75 -8.56 5.33 -6.52
C LEU A 75 -9.02 6.74 -6.10
N LYS A 76 -9.95 7.37 -6.83
CA LYS A 76 -10.41 8.75 -6.58
C LYS A 76 -11.60 8.86 -5.63
N GLN A 77 -12.10 7.74 -5.08
CA GLN A 77 -13.29 7.73 -4.23
C GLN A 77 -13.03 7.76 -2.70
N GLN A 78 -11.89 8.27 -2.23
CA GLN A 78 -11.61 8.44 -0.79
C GLN A 78 -11.50 9.90 -0.38
#